data_AF-A0A2G1VTG5-F1
#
_entry.id   AF-A0A2G1VTG5-F1
#
_cell.length_a   1.000
_cell.length_b   1.000
_cell.length_c   1.000
_cell.angle_alpha   90.00
_cell.angle_beta   90.00
_cell.angle_gamma   90.00
#
_symmetry.space_group_name_H-M   'P 1'
#
loop_
_entity.id
_entity.type
_entity.pdbx_description
1 polymer ?
#
loop_
_entity_poly.entity_id
_entity_poly.type
_entity_poly.pdbx_seq_one_letter_code
_entity_poly.pdbx_strand_id
1 'polypeptide(L)'
;MKRAIIKSLSMVLVVVIAMACSNDEEDYVRLDENLDVRVPVNFPEMTYDLSKNPVTQNGFELGKKLFYDGKLSANGFISCGFCHEQRFAFTHHGHQFSHGIDDLEGTRNAPAIQNMAFQTEFAWDGATSHLDLFPIIPITNEVEMGETMTGVLGKLQADSEYQRLFASAFDNAEVNNENFLKALSQFMVMMISANSKYDKYVRNEPGGDFSEQEKTGLALFESKCATCHQTDLFTDHSFRNNGLPPYPGIDDLGRAEVSGSAADNYKFKVPSLRNVAVTAPYMHDGRFGSLQSVLNFYNSGVQDSQTLDPILKQNNRLGIALSAAEQEALIAFLNTLTDEEYLNDKRFAEY
;
A
#
# COMPACT_ATOMS: atom_id res chain seq x y z
N MET A 1 70.51 5.50 34.16
CA MET A 1 69.62 6.36 33.34
C MET A 1 68.63 5.60 32.46
N LYS A 2 69.03 4.64 31.60
CA LYS A 2 68.10 3.96 30.67
C LYS A 2 66.90 3.22 31.32
N ARG A 3 67.07 2.58 32.48
CA ARG A 3 65.99 1.87 33.20
C ARG A 3 64.94 2.79 33.85
N ALA A 4 65.29 4.03 34.17
CA ALA A 4 64.34 5.00 34.73
C ALA A 4 63.43 5.57 33.62
N ILE A 5 64.01 5.82 32.45
CA ILE A 5 63.28 6.34 31.27
C ILE A 5 62.26 5.32 30.77
N ILE A 6 62.60 4.02 30.73
CA ILE A 6 61.66 2.95 30.31
C ILE A 6 60.48 2.82 31.29
N LYS A 7 60.72 2.93 32.60
CA LYS A 7 59.65 2.89 33.61
C LYS A 7 58.71 4.10 33.52
N SER A 8 59.25 5.29 33.28
CA SER A 8 58.44 6.49 33.04
C SER A 8 57.63 6.39 31.75
N LEU A 9 58.20 5.81 30.68
CA LEU A 9 57.49 5.64 29.40
C LEU A 9 56.35 4.61 29.48
N SER A 10 56.54 3.49 30.18
CA SER A 10 55.45 2.52 30.43
C SER A 10 54.35 3.09 31.33
N MET A 11 54.70 3.92 32.32
CA MET A 11 53.70 4.52 33.21
C MET A 11 52.86 5.58 32.47
N VAL A 12 53.47 6.35 31.58
CA VAL A 12 52.74 7.29 30.71
C VAL A 12 51.85 6.55 29.71
N LEU A 13 52.31 5.44 29.12
CA LEU A 13 51.50 4.64 28.19
C LEU A 13 50.28 4.00 28.87
N VAL A 14 50.43 3.54 30.12
CA VAL A 14 49.31 2.98 30.92
C VAL A 14 48.31 4.06 31.31
N VAL A 15 48.75 5.29 31.60
CA VAL A 15 47.85 6.42 31.89
C VAL A 15 47.10 6.88 30.63
N VAL A 16 47.75 6.88 29.47
CA VAL A 16 47.09 7.21 28.18
C VAL A 16 46.08 6.14 27.78
N ILE A 17 46.37 4.85 27.99
CA ILE A 17 45.40 3.76 27.76
C ILE A 17 44.23 3.84 28.76
N ALA A 18 44.49 4.20 30.02
CA ALA A 18 43.43 4.38 31.02
C ALA A 18 42.54 5.61 30.74
N MET A 19 43.09 6.68 30.17
CA MET A 19 42.30 7.84 29.72
C MET A 19 41.52 7.57 28.42
N ALA A 20 42.01 6.69 27.54
CA ALA A 20 41.28 6.24 26.35
C ALA A 20 40.11 5.29 26.68
N CYS A 21 40.00 4.82 27.92
CA CYS A 21 38.86 4.08 28.46
C CYS A 21 38.01 4.94 29.42
N SER A 22 38.08 6.27 29.32
CA SER A 22 37.03 7.10 29.88
C SER A 22 35.80 6.93 29.00
N ASN A 23 34.78 6.31 29.59
CA ASN A 23 33.47 6.09 29.00
C ASN A 23 32.80 7.46 28.91
N ASP A 24 33.16 8.24 27.89
CA ASP A 24 32.37 9.39 27.47
C ASP A 24 31.09 8.81 26.86
N GLU A 25 30.12 8.50 27.72
CA GLU A 25 28.70 8.57 27.37
C GLU A 25 28.40 10.04 27.05
N GLU A 26 28.95 10.53 25.94
CA GLU A 26 28.27 11.60 25.22
C GLU A 26 26.91 11.03 24.87
N ASP A 27 25.86 11.59 25.49
CA ASP A 27 24.47 11.38 25.09
C ASP A 27 24.41 11.49 23.58
N TYR A 28 24.44 10.34 22.90
CA TYR A 28 24.36 10.27 21.46
C TYR A 28 22.92 10.63 21.14
N VAL A 29 22.66 11.93 20.98
CA VAL A 29 21.34 12.42 20.57
C VAL A 29 21.08 11.77 19.22
N ARG A 30 20.13 10.82 19.21
CA ARG A 30 19.59 10.26 17.98
C ARG A 30 19.04 11.41 17.15
N LEU A 31 19.80 11.84 16.16
CA LEU A 31 19.29 12.72 15.12
C LEU A 31 18.57 11.82 14.12
N ASP A 32 17.33 11.45 14.46
CA ASP A 32 16.38 10.92 13.49
C ASP A 32 15.50 12.08 13.04
N GLU A 33 15.61 12.44 11.77
CA GLU A 33 14.91 13.60 11.22
C GLU A 33 13.48 13.23 10.85
N ASN A 34 12.51 14.06 11.24
CA ASN A 34 11.14 13.91 10.77
C ASN A 34 11.07 14.16 9.27
N LEU A 35 10.47 13.22 8.54
CA LEU A 35 10.16 13.38 7.13
C LEU A 35 8.87 14.17 6.94
N ASP A 36 8.88 15.05 5.94
CA ASP A 36 7.72 15.85 5.56
C ASP A 36 6.74 15.01 4.74
N VAL A 37 5.61 14.65 5.35
CA VAL A 37 4.49 13.97 4.68
C VAL A 37 3.59 15.02 4.03
N ARG A 38 3.83 15.29 2.75
CA ARG A 38 3.09 16.31 2.00
C ARG A 38 1.72 15.80 1.55
N VAL A 39 0.66 16.41 2.07
CA VAL A 39 -0.70 16.24 1.55
C VAL A 39 -0.86 17.13 0.31
N PRO A 40 -1.19 16.56 -0.87
CA PRO A 40 -1.46 17.35 -2.06
C PRO A 40 -2.65 18.30 -1.86
N VAL A 41 -2.58 19.51 -2.42
CA VAL A 41 -3.62 20.53 -2.23
C VAL A 41 -5.02 20.11 -2.72
N ASN A 42 -5.08 19.21 -3.71
CA ASN A 42 -6.32 18.68 -4.24
C ASN A 42 -6.83 17.43 -3.50
N PHE A 43 -6.10 16.91 -2.50
CA PHE A 43 -6.53 15.72 -1.77
C PHE A 43 -7.42 16.09 -0.58
N PRO A 44 -8.28 15.17 -0.12
CA PRO A 44 -8.96 15.33 1.16
C PRO A 44 -7.96 15.33 2.33
N GLU A 45 -8.45 15.65 3.53
CA GLU A 45 -7.65 15.50 4.74
C GLU A 45 -7.16 14.05 4.92
N MET A 46 -5.95 13.90 5.44
CA MET A 46 -5.37 12.61 5.72
C MET A 46 -6.11 11.92 6.87
N THR A 47 -6.47 10.65 6.68
CA THR A 47 -7.15 9.83 7.69
C THR A 47 -6.16 9.34 8.76
N TYR A 48 -4.94 9.01 8.35
CA TYR A 48 -3.89 8.52 9.24
C TYR A 48 -3.39 9.61 10.21
N ASP A 49 -3.40 9.32 11.51
CA ASP A 49 -2.96 10.26 12.55
C ASP A 49 -1.43 10.26 12.70
N LEU A 50 -0.77 11.14 11.95
CA LEU A 50 0.69 11.35 12.03
C LEU A 50 1.18 11.75 13.42
N SER A 51 0.32 12.24 14.32
CA SER A 51 0.75 12.57 15.68
C SER A 51 1.02 11.32 16.54
N LYS A 52 0.45 10.16 16.17
CA LYS A 52 0.63 8.88 16.88
C LYS A 52 1.82 8.08 16.38
N ASN A 53 2.19 8.27 15.12
CA ASN A 53 3.34 7.63 14.49
C ASN A 53 3.90 8.59 13.42
N PRO A 54 4.65 9.63 13.84
CA PRO A 54 5.32 10.54 12.92
C PRO A 54 6.27 9.76 12.02
N VAL A 55 6.36 10.15 10.74
CA VAL A 55 7.32 9.53 9.82
C VAL A 55 8.69 10.11 10.10
N THR A 56 9.63 9.27 10.49
CA THR A 56 11.04 9.62 10.64
C THR A 56 11.87 8.98 9.55
N GLN A 57 13.08 9.50 9.29
CA GLN A 57 13.97 8.95 8.28
C GLN A 57 14.33 7.49 8.60
N ASN A 58 14.72 7.19 9.84
CA ASN A 58 15.11 5.83 10.22
C ASN A 58 13.90 4.88 10.29
N GLY A 59 12.73 5.36 10.75
CA GLY A 59 11.51 4.55 10.78
C GLY A 59 10.99 4.22 9.38
N PHE A 60 11.04 5.19 8.46
CA PHE A 60 10.73 4.98 7.03
C PHE A 60 11.68 3.95 6.39
N GLU A 61 13.00 4.10 6.56
CA GLU A 61 13.97 3.16 5.97
C GLU A 61 13.89 1.76 6.58
N LEU A 62 13.63 1.66 7.89
CA LEU A 62 13.36 0.37 8.54
C LEU A 62 12.07 -0.26 7.96
N GLY A 63 11.00 0.52 7.84
CA GLY A 63 9.75 0.07 7.23
C GLY A 63 9.92 -0.44 5.81
N LYS A 64 10.67 0.31 4.99
CA LYS A 64 11.05 -0.06 3.64
C LYS A 64 11.80 -1.38 3.61
N LYS A 65 12.84 -1.52 4.44
CA LYS A 65 13.61 -2.77 4.52
C LYS A 65 12.71 -3.95 4.88
N LEU A 66 11.85 -3.80 5.90
CA LEU A 66 10.90 -4.83 6.33
C LEU A 66 9.92 -5.20 5.19
N PHE A 67 9.40 -4.23 4.46
CA PHE A 67 8.45 -4.46 3.36
C PHE A 67 9.03 -5.38 2.27
N TYR A 68 10.33 -5.29 2.00
CA TYR A 68 11.02 -6.13 1.01
C TYR A 68 11.69 -7.38 1.60
N ASP A 69 11.67 -7.58 2.92
CA ASP A 69 12.39 -8.68 3.55
C ASP A 69 11.57 -9.99 3.61
N GLY A 70 12.04 -11.01 2.91
CA GLY A 70 11.44 -12.35 2.92
C GLY A 70 11.44 -13.02 4.30
N LYS A 71 12.28 -12.58 5.25
CA LYS A 71 12.32 -13.11 6.64
C LYS A 71 10.98 -13.03 7.36
N LEU A 72 10.10 -12.14 6.92
CA LEU A 72 8.75 -11.99 7.47
C LEU A 72 7.84 -13.19 7.16
N SER A 73 8.16 -14.01 6.15
CA SER A 73 7.44 -15.24 5.83
C SER A 73 8.06 -16.48 6.49
N ALA A 74 7.27 -17.55 6.59
CA ALA A 74 7.69 -18.80 7.22
C ALA A 74 8.89 -19.45 6.53
N ASN A 75 8.92 -19.40 5.19
CA ASN A 75 10.00 -19.97 4.39
C ASN A 75 11.16 -19.00 4.13
N GLY A 76 11.02 -17.72 4.51
CA GLY A 76 12.06 -16.71 4.34
C GLY A 76 12.16 -16.10 2.94
N PHE A 77 11.20 -16.36 2.05
CA PHE A 77 11.23 -15.91 0.64
C PHE A 77 10.16 -14.88 0.29
N ILE A 78 8.95 -14.99 0.84
CA ILE A 78 7.84 -14.10 0.50
C ILE A 78 7.94 -12.81 1.33
N SER A 79 8.00 -11.67 0.66
CA SER A 79 7.93 -10.34 1.27
C SER A 79 6.68 -9.60 0.77
N CYS A 80 6.35 -8.46 1.37
CA CYS A 80 5.27 -7.62 0.83
C CYS A 80 5.61 -7.21 -0.62
N GLY A 81 6.86 -6.82 -0.87
CA GLY A 81 7.35 -6.44 -2.20
C GLY A 81 7.32 -7.56 -3.26
N PHE A 82 7.20 -8.83 -2.86
CA PHE A 82 7.00 -9.94 -3.80
C PHE A 82 5.65 -9.85 -4.50
N CYS A 83 4.57 -9.57 -3.75
CA CYS A 83 3.22 -9.40 -4.30
C CYS A 83 2.89 -7.95 -4.64
N HIS A 84 3.67 -6.97 -4.15
CA HIS A 84 3.39 -5.55 -4.31
C HIS A 84 4.52 -4.88 -5.08
N GLU A 85 4.54 -5.10 -6.40
CA GLU A 85 5.61 -4.65 -7.29
C GLU A 85 5.45 -3.16 -7.67
N GLN A 86 6.40 -2.30 -7.28
CA GLN A 86 6.30 -0.85 -7.46
C GLN A 86 5.94 -0.42 -8.89
N ARG A 87 6.56 -1.03 -9.90
CA ARG A 87 6.37 -0.71 -11.33
C ARG A 87 4.90 -0.80 -11.77
N PHE A 88 4.10 -1.58 -11.06
CA PHE A 88 2.69 -1.82 -11.36
C PHE A 88 1.80 -1.26 -10.26
N ALA A 89 2.17 -0.10 -9.71
CA ALA A 89 1.52 0.54 -8.58
C ALA A 89 1.35 -0.40 -7.37
N PHE A 90 2.37 -1.23 -7.14
CA PHE A 90 2.39 -2.19 -6.04
C PHE A 90 1.24 -3.21 -6.10
N THR A 91 0.95 -3.74 -7.29
CA THR A 91 0.14 -4.98 -7.47
C THR A 91 1.03 -6.18 -7.79
N HIS A 92 0.48 -7.39 -7.71
CA HIS A 92 1.15 -8.60 -8.16
C HIS A 92 0.85 -8.78 -9.64
N HIS A 93 1.65 -8.13 -10.49
CA HIS A 93 1.26 -7.94 -11.88
C HIS A 93 1.26 -9.27 -12.64
N GLY A 94 0.31 -9.42 -13.57
CA GLY A 94 0.18 -10.63 -14.37
C GLY A 94 -0.43 -11.83 -13.65
N HIS A 95 -0.81 -11.68 -12.38
CA HIS A 95 -1.42 -12.74 -11.58
C HIS A 95 -2.89 -12.43 -11.32
N GLN A 96 -3.77 -13.40 -11.63
CA GLN A 96 -5.18 -13.31 -11.27
C GLN A 96 -5.32 -13.33 -9.74
N PHE A 97 -4.76 -14.37 -9.12
CA PHE A 97 -4.60 -14.52 -7.68
C PHE A 97 -3.11 -14.57 -7.36
N SER A 98 -2.71 -14.01 -6.21
CA SER A 98 -1.31 -14.05 -5.81
C SER A 98 -0.89 -15.46 -5.37
N HIS A 99 0.36 -15.82 -5.66
CA HIS A 99 1.02 -17.00 -5.09
C HIS A 99 1.87 -16.58 -3.90
N GLY A 100 1.75 -17.29 -2.78
CA GLY A 100 2.55 -17.05 -1.58
C GLY A 100 3.52 -18.20 -1.28
N ILE A 101 3.64 -18.55 0.00
CA ILE A 101 4.54 -19.62 0.44
C ILE A 101 4.19 -20.94 -0.27
N ASP A 102 5.23 -21.67 -0.66
CA ASP A 102 5.11 -22.97 -1.32
C ASP A 102 4.22 -22.98 -2.58
N ASP A 103 4.13 -21.84 -3.28
CA ASP A 103 3.29 -21.64 -4.47
C ASP A 103 1.79 -21.79 -4.22
N LEU A 104 1.36 -21.63 -2.96
CA LEU A 104 -0.06 -21.64 -2.61
C LEU A 104 -0.75 -20.41 -3.20
N GLU A 105 -1.89 -20.63 -3.84
CA GLU A 105 -2.68 -19.59 -4.49
C GLU A 105 -3.72 -19.01 -3.53
N GLY A 106 -3.81 -17.67 -3.50
CA GLY A 106 -4.85 -16.95 -2.77
C GLY A 106 -6.21 -16.99 -3.48
N THR A 107 -7.17 -16.22 -2.96
CA THR A 107 -8.54 -16.13 -3.52
C THR A 107 -8.88 -14.76 -4.09
N ARG A 108 -7.97 -13.79 -3.94
CA ARG A 108 -8.18 -12.40 -4.38
C ARG A 108 -6.95 -11.87 -5.13
N ASN A 109 -7.20 -10.98 -6.07
CA ASN A 109 -6.18 -10.19 -6.75
C ASN A 109 -5.56 -9.18 -5.76
N ALA A 110 -4.24 -9.01 -5.81
CA ALA A 110 -3.54 -8.08 -4.93
C ALA A 110 -3.82 -6.62 -5.36
N PRO A 111 -4.53 -5.83 -4.52
CA PRO A 111 -4.87 -4.46 -4.88
C PRO A 111 -3.62 -3.57 -4.83
N ALA A 112 -3.68 -2.49 -5.61
CA ALA A 112 -2.68 -1.43 -5.55
C ALA A 112 -2.73 -0.72 -4.18
N ILE A 113 -1.58 -0.35 -3.61
CA ILE A 113 -1.46 0.14 -2.23
C ILE A 113 -1.05 1.63 -2.12
N GLN A 114 -1.16 2.41 -3.19
CA GLN A 114 -0.99 3.86 -3.12
C GLN A 114 -2.01 4.54 -2.19
N ASN A 115 -1.61 5.67 -1.62
CA ASN A 115 -2.47 6.58 -0.87
C ASN A 115 -3.18 5.94 0.33
N MET A 116 -2.60 4.89 0.93
CA MET A 116 -3.17 4.21 2.09
C MET A 116 -3.39 5.13 3.30
N ALA A 117 -2.59 6.19 3.45
CA ALA A 117 -2.76 7.19 4.51
C ALA A 117 -4.12 7.90 4.50
N PHE A 118 -4.85 7.86 3.39
CA PHE A 118 -6.16 8.49 3.23
C PHE A 118 -7.33 7.50 3.39
N GLN A 119 -7.05 6.19 3.50
CA GLN A 119 -8.08 5.16 3.62
C GLN A 119 -8.52 4.95 5.08
N THR A 120 -9.79 4.58 5.27
CA THR A 120 -10.38 4.27 6.58
C THR A 120 -10.42 2.77 6.88
N GLU A 121 -10.51 1.93 5.84
CA GLU A 121 -10.57 0.48 5.93
C GLU A 121 -9.73 -0.17 4.83
N PHE A 122 -9.06 -1.28 5.14
CA PHE A 122 -8.05 -1.95 4.30
C PHE A 122 -8.51 -3.37 3.88
N ALA A 123 -7.84 -3.96 2.89
CA ALA A 123 -8.31 -5.12 2.12
C ALA A 123 -9.57 -4.85 1.27
N TRP A 124 -9.98 -5.84 0.47
CA TRP A 124 -11.15 -5.77 -0.42
C TRP A 124 -12.49 -5.75 0.32
N ASP A 125 -12.54 -6.31 1.51
CA ASP A 125 -13.72 -6.49 2.37
C ASP A 125 -13.71 -5.56 3.61
N GLY A 126 -12.64 -4.80 3.81
CA GLY A 126 -12.48 -3.93 4.97
C GLY A 126 -12.12 -4.69 6.25
N ALA A 127 -11.36 -5.79 6.15
CA ALA A 127 -10.97 -6.63 7.28
C ALA A 127 -10.29 -5.90 8.45
N THR A 128 -9.70 -4.73 8.22
CA THR A 128 -9.16 -3.88 9.29
C THR A 128 -9.41 -2.40 9.01
N SER A 129 -9.63 -1.63 10.07
CA SER A 129 -9.85 -0.18 10.04
C SER A 129 -8.61 0.63 10.43
N HIS A 130 -7.44 -0.01 10.55
CA HIS A 130 -6.21 0.67 10.97
C HIS A 130 -5.01 0.18 10.16
N LEU A 131 -4.25 1.11 9.58
CA LEU A 131 -3.12 0.81 8.70
C LEU A 131 -2.03 0.01 9.42
N ASP A 132 -1.69 0.38 10.65
CA ASP A 132 -0.69 -0.35 11.46
C ASP A 132 -1.04 -1.83 11.67
N LEU A 133 -2.32 -2.19 11.65
CA LEU A 133 -2.73 -3.58 11.84
C LEU A 133 -2.85 -4.33 10.52
N PHE A 134 -2.83 -3.63 9.38
CA PHE A 134 -2.98 -4.24 8.06
C PHE A 134 -1.92 -5.30 7.73
N PRO A 135 -0.61 -5.10 8.01
CA PRO A 135 0.41 -6.10 7.74
C PRO A 135 0.23 -7.43 8.47
N ILE A 136 -0.54 -7.47 9.57
CA ILE A 136 -0.79 -8.73 10.29
C ILE A 136 -1.53 -9.73 9.40
N ILE A 137 -2.44 -9.25 8.56
CA ILE A 137 -3.25 -10.10 7.67
C ILE A 137 -2.35 -10.92 6.72
N PRO A 138 -1.53 -10.30 5.84
CA PRO A 138 -0.69 -11.07 4.92
C PRO A 138 0.38 -11.90 5.63
N ILE A 139 0.95 -11.40 6.75
CA ILE A 139 1.95 -12.13 7.53
C ILE A 139 1.39 -13.45 8.04
N THR A 140 0.15 -13.43 8.55
CA THR A 140 -0.47 -14.58 9.22
C THR A 140 -1.31 -15.47 8.31
N ASN A 141 -1.59 -15.02 7.08
CA ASN A 141 -2.32 -15.83 6.12
C ASN A 141 -1.48 -17.02 5.63
N GLU A 142 -2.00 -18.23 5.80
CA GLU A 142 -1.36 -19.51 5.49
C GLU A 142 -1.01 -19.71 4.00
N VAL A 143 -1.69 -19.01 3.08
CA VAL A 143 -1.38 -19.08 1.65
C VAL A 143 -0.58 -17.88 1.14
N GLU A 144 -0.29 -16.91 2.00
CA GLU A 144 0.52 -15.72 1.66
C GLU A 144 1.92 -15.86 2.27
N MET A 145 2.12 -15.38 3.50
CA MET A 145 3.43 -15.44 4.17
C MET A 145 3.53 -16.57 5.21
N GLY A 146 2.38 -17.07 5.69
CA GLY A 146 2.24 -18.25 6.54
C GLY A 146 3.00 -18.23 7.86
N GLU A 147 3.28 -17.06 8.41
CA GLU A 147 4.09 -16.88 9.62
C GLU A 147 3.26 -16.37 10.81
N THR A 148 3.76 -16.54 12.02
CA THR A 148 3.18 -15.95 13.22
C THR A 148 3.87 -14.64 13.58
N MET A 149 3.14 -13.68 14.16
CA MET A 149 3.75 -12.43 14.65
C MET A 149 4.88 -12.69 15.66
N THR A 150 4.72 -13.68 16.52
CA THR A 150 5.76 -14.12 17.47
C THR A 150 6.98 -14.68 16.75
N GLY A 151 6.79 -15.47 15.69
CA GLY A 151 7.86 -16.01 14.86
C GLY A 151 8.64 -14.92 14.14
N VAL A 152 7.94 -13.97 13.51
CA VAL A 152 8.57 -12.77 12.91
C VAL A 152 9.43 -12.04 13.93
N LEU A 153 8.86 -11.67 15.08
CA LEU A 153 9.61 -10.94 16.09
C LEU A 153 10.81 -11.73 16.62
N GLY A 154 10.67 -13.04 16.81
CA GLY A 154 11.79 -13.89 17.21
C GLY A 154 12.94 -13.85 16.21
N LYS A 155 12.65 -13.88 14.90
CA LYS A 155 13.66 -13.74 13.84
C LYS A 155 14.34 -12.36 13.88
N LEU A 156 13.56 -11.28 13.99
CA LEU A 156 14.09 -9.92 14.03
C LEU A 156 14.89 -9.64 15.30
N GLN A 157 14.46 -10.15 16.46
CA GLN A 157 15.17 -10.05 17.73
C GLN A 157 16.48 -10.81 17.73
N ALA A 158 16.60 -11.90 16.98
CA ALA A 158 17.84 -12.67 16.84
C ALA A 158 18.82 -12.03 15.84
N ASP A 159 18.39 -11.04 15.06
CA ASP A 159 19.19 -10.41 14.01
C ASP A 159 19.84 -9.10 14.49
N SER A 160 21.16 -9.09 14.59
CA SER A 160 21.93 -7.92 15.05
C SER A 160 21.78 -6.68 14.16
N GLU A 161 21.45 -6.83 12.87
CA GLU A 161 21.17 -5.69 12.00
C GLU A 161 19.85 -5.05 12.40
N TYR A 162 18.79 -5.85 12.54
CA TYR A 162 17.49 -5.36 12.97
C TYR A 162 17.53 -4.74 14.36
N GLN A 163 18.22 -5.35 15.32
CA GLN A 163 18.43 -4.74 16.64
C GLN A 163 19.00 -3.32 16.54
N ARG A 164 19.96 -3.07 15.62
CA ARG A 164 20.50 -1.71 15.40
C ARG A 164 19.51 -0.79 14.70
N LEU A 165 18.74 -1.29 13.72
CA LEU A 165 17.76 -0.48 12.98
C LEU A 165 16.55 -0.10 13.86
N PHE A 166 15.85 -1.08 14.43
CA PHE A 166 15.58 -1.17 15.88
C PHE A 166 15.83 0.10 16.68
N ALA A 167 17.02 0.05 17.27
CA ALA A 167 17.57 1.10 18.05
C ALA A 167 17.41 2.42 17.29
N SER A 168 18.05 2.61 16.13
CA SER A 168 18.06 3.89 15.39
C SER A 168 16.69 4.53 15.12
N ALA A 169 15.63 3.74 14.95
CA ALA A 169 14.30 4.23 14.58
C ALA A 169 13.38 4.57 15.77
N PHE A 170 13.63 4.03 16.97
CA PHE A 170 12.71 4.19 18.10
C PHE A 170 13.43 4.47 19.43
N ASP A 171 12.87 5.36 20.25
CA ASP A 171 13.47 5.80 21.52
C ASP A 171 13.68 4.64 22.51
N ASN A 172 12.72 3.72 22.61
CA ASN A 172 12.85 2.52 23.46
C ASN A 172 13.83 1.47 22.89
N ALA A 173 14.27 1.63 21.65
CA ALA A 173 15.17 0.74 20.93
C ALA A 173 14.70 -0.73 20.81
N GLU A 174 13.42 -1.01 21.08
CA GLU A 174 12.92 -2.38 21.18
C GLU A 174 12.52 -2.95 19.81
N VAL A 175 12.85 -4.23 19.59
CA VAL A 175 12.24 -5.04 18.53
C VAL A 175 10.96 -5.67 19.11
N ASN A 176 9.84 -4.97 18.98
CA ASN A 176 8.54 -5.38 19.50
C ASN A 176 7.42 -5.18 18.45
N ASN A 177 6.20 -5.66 18.73
CA ASN A 177 5.08 -5.58 17.78
C ASN A 177 4.75 -4.14 17.39
N GLU A 178 4.74 -3.22 18.36
CA GLU A 178 4.36 -1.82 18.13
C GLU A 178 5.32 -1.15 17.16
N ASN A 179 6.63 -1.20 17.45
CA ASN A 179 7.65 -0.60 16.62
C ASN A 179 7.71 -1.24 15.22
N PHE A 180 7.52 -2.56 15.14
CA PHE A 180 7.50 -3.30 13.87
C PHE A 180 6.38 -2.81 12.95
N LEU A 181 5.15 -2.75 13.48
CA LEU A 181 3.97 -2.30 12.73
C LEU A 181 4.03 -0.81 12.41
N LYS A 182 4.56 0.01 13.33
CA LYS A 182 4.77 1.44 13.11
C LYS A 182 5.79 1.71 12.01
N ALA A 183 6.90 0.98 11.97
CA ALA A 183 7.92 1.14 10.92
C ALA A 183 7.33 0.84 9.54
N LEU A 184 6.65 -0.30 9.38
CA LEU A 184 5.94 -0.62 8.13
C LEU A 184 4.94 0.48 7.73
N SER A 185 4.21 1.02 8.70
CA SER A 185 3.23 2.08 8.44
C SER A 185 3.88 3.39 8.03
N GLN A 186 5.03 3.77 8.60
CA GLN A 186 5.77 4.95 8.18
C GLN A 186 6.19 4.86 6.69
N PHE A 187 6.60 3.68 6.24
CA PHE A 187 6.89 3.44 4.82
C PHE A 187 5.62 3.54 3.95
N MET A 188 4.56 2.84 4.36
CA MET A 188 3.27 2.79 3.65
C MET A 188 2.56 4.15 3.56
N VAL A 189 2.67 5.00 4.59
CA VAL A 189 2.08 6.35 4.62
C VAL A 189 2.72 7.28 3.60
N MET A 190 4.02 7.10 3.33
CA MET A 190 4.76 7.91 2.38
C MET A 190 4.44 7.58 0.91
N MET A 191 3.81 6.43 0.63
CA MET A 191 3.44 5.98 -0.72
C MET A 191 2.26 6.78 -1.30
N ILE A 192 2.45 8.08 -1.50
CA ILE A 192 1.44 9.00 -2.02
C ILE A 192 1.65 9.16 -3.54
N SER A 193 0.63 8.79 -4.32
CA SER A 193 0.56 8.97 -5.78
C SER A 193 -0.35 10.15 -6.10
N ALA A 194 0.23 11.27 -6.52
CA ALA A 194 -0.42 12.57 -6.62
C ALA A 194 0.16 13.52 -7.70
N ASN A 195 0.99 13.01 -8.61
CA ASN A 195 1.60 13.79 -9.68
C ASN A 195 1.30 13.27 -11.10
N SER A 196 0.17 12.59 -11.26
CA SER A 196 -0.34 12.14 -12.57
C SER A 196 -0.66 13.31 -13.51
N LYS A 197 -0.95 13.01 -14.78
CA LYS A 197 -1.43 14.02 -15.73
C LYS A 197 -2.72 14.69 -15.25
N TYR A 198 -3.63 13.92 -14.64
CA TYR A 198 -4.85 14.44 -14.02
C TYR A 198 -4.56 15.40 -12.87
N ASP A 199 -3.62 15.05 -12.00
CA ASP A 199 -3.25 15.91 -10.88
C ASP A 199 -2.74 17.27 -11.34
N LYS A 200 -1.90 17.28 -12.37
CA LYS A 200 -1.40 18.51 -13.01
C LYS A 200 -2.54 19.29 -13.68
N TYR A 201 -3.49 18.61 -14.30
CA TYR A 201 -4.68 19.24 -14.90
C TYR A 201 -5.50 19.98 -13.84
N VAL A 202 -5.85 19.31 -12.73
CA VAL A 202 -6.64 19.88 -11.63
C VAL A 202 -5.93 21.10 -11.00
N ARG A 203 -4.61 21.03 -10.86
CA ARG A 203 -3.80 22.12 -10.29
C ARG A 203 -3.39 23.21 -11.29
N ASN A 204 -3.78 23.09 -12.56
CA ASN A 204 -3.35 23.98 -13.65
C ASN A 204 -1.82 24.07 -13.78
N GLU A 205 -1.13 22.94 -13.63
CA GLU A 205 0.32 22.79 -13.72
C GLU A 205 0.77 22.35 -15.12
N PRO A 206 2.01 22.71 -15.54
CA PRO A 206 2.56 22.25 -16.82
C PRO A 206 2.53 20.72 -16.96
N GLY A 207 2.14 20.24 -18.13
CA GLY A 207 1.99 18.81 -18.41
C GLY A 207 0.61 18.24 -18.08
N GLY A 208 -0.29 19.06 -17.53
CA GLY A 208 -1.71 18.73 -17.30
C GLY A 208 -2.63 18.94 -18.51
N ASP A 209 -2.11 19.27 -19.70
CA ASP A 209 -2.94 19.58 -20.86
C ASP A 209 -3.70 18.35 -21.37
N PHE A 210 -5.02 18.32 -21.15
CA PHE A 210 -5.90 17.27 -21.67
C PHE A 210 -6.22 17.50 -23.14
N SER A 211 -6.13 16.42 -23.93
CA SER A 211 -6.73 16.31 -25.25
C SER A 211 -8.25 16.37 -25.17
N GLU A 212 -8.91 16.63 -26.31
CA GLU A 212 -10.38 16.64 -26.37
C GLU A 212 -11.00 15.29 -26.00
N GLN A 213 -10.31 14.18 -26.27
CA GLN A 213 -10.77 12.84 -25.89
C GLN A 213 -10.67 12.63 -24.38
N GLU A 214 -9.58 13.07 -23.73
CA GLU A 214 -9.43 13.00 -22.27
C GLU A 214 -10.45 13.89 -21.55
N LYS A 215 -10.73 15.10 -22.08
CA LYS A 215 -11.81 15.98 -21.55
C LYS A 215 -13.18 15.34 -21.68
N THR A 216 -13.46 14.70 -22.82
CA THR A 216 -14.70 13.94 -23.03
C THR A 216 -14.78 12.78 -22.03
N GLY A 217 -13.68 12.07 -21.83
CA GLY A 217 -13.58 10.99 -20.85
C GLY A 217 -13.82 11.46 -19.41
N LEU A 218 -13.25 12.59 -19.01
CA LEU A 218 -13.47 13.20 -17.70
C LEU A 218 -14.96 13.54 -17.49
N ALA A 219 -15.60 14.20 -18.45
CA ALA A 219 -17.03 14.54 -18.35
C ALA A 219 -17.92 13.28 -18.28
N LEU A 220 -17.57 12.22 -19.01
CA LEU A 220 -18.25 10.93 -18.93
C LEU A 220 -18.03 10.26 -17.57
N PHE A 221 -16.82 10.32 -17.04
CA PHE A 221 -16.48 9.79 -15.73
C PHE A 221 -17.26 10.48 -14.61
N GLU A 222 -17.29 11.82 -14.61
CA GLU A 222 -18.04 12.62 -13.65
C GLU A 222 -19.55 12.31 -13.67
N SER A 223 -20.10 12.07 -14.87
CA SER A 223 -21.54 11.80 -15.01
C SER A 223 -21.95 10.36 -14.72
N LYS A 224 -21.06 9.36 -14.91
CA LYS A 224 -21.42 7.94 -14.87
C LYS A 224 -20.70 7.12 -13.78
N CYS A 225 -19.54 7.55 -13.32
CA CYS A 225 -18.64 6.75 -12.48
C CYS A 225 -18.35 7.41 -11.12
N ALA A 226 -18.36 8.75 -11.08
CA ALA A 226 -17.97 9.52 -9.91
C ALA A 226 -18.94 9.41 -8.73
N THR A 227 -20.09 8.74 -8.85
CA THR A 227 -20.97 8.44 -7.71
C THR A 227 -20.37 7.43 -6.74
N CYS A 228 -19.48 6.56 -7.21
CA CYS A 228 -18.71 5.61 -6.40
C CYS A 228 -17.24 6.03 -6.32
N HIS A 229 -16.67 6.46 -7.45
CA HIS A 229 -15.26 6.86 -7.55
C HIS A 229 -15.12 8.37 -7.37
N GLN A 230 -15.31 8.82 -6.13
CA GLN A 230 -15.37 10.24 -5.75
C GLN A 230 -13.99 10.83 -5.43
N THR A 231 -13.96 12.17 -5.37
CA THR A 231 -12.79 12.98 -5.00
C THR A 231 -11.58 12.78 -5.93
N ASP A 232 -10.49 13.49 -5.65
CA ASP A 232 -9.22 13.24 -6.30
C ASP A 232 -8.62 11.87 -5.94
N LEU A 233 -9.11 11.13 -4.94
CA LEU A 233 -8.68 9.75 -4.66
C LEU A 233 -9.40 8.69 -5.51
N PHE A 234 -10.42 9.07 -6.29
CA PHE A 234 -11.19 8.16 -7.14
C PHE A 234 -11.83 6.97 -6.39
N THR A 235 -12.25 7.21 -5.15
CA THR A 235 -12.96 6.26 -4.30
C THR A 235 -13.76 7.04 -3.26
N ASP A 236 -14.93 6.53 -2.89
CA ASP A 236 -15.73 6.99 -1.75
C ASP A 236 -15.55 6.11 -0.50
N HIS A 237 -14.64 5.12 -0.57
CA HIS A 237 -14.36 4.11 0.46
C HIS A 237 -15.56 3.23 0.87
N SER A 238 -16.69 3.32 0.18
CA SER A 238 -17.88 2.52 0.48
C SER A 238 -17.71 1.06 0.04
N PHE A 239 -18.61 0.20 0.53
CA PHE A 239 -18.71 -1.21 0.11
C PHE A 239 -19.93 -1.38 -0.77
N ARG A 240 -19.74 -1.90 -1.98
CA ARG A 240 -20.79 -2.03 -2.98
C ARG A 240 -20.71 -3.36 -3.72
N ASN A 241 -21.87 -3.87 -4.13
CA ASN A 241 -21.97 -5.01 -5.01
C ASN A 241 -22.17 -4.49 -6.43
N ASN A 242 -21.20 -4.71 -7.31
CA ASN A 242 -21.24 -4.25 -8.70
C ASN A 242 -21.94 -5.24 -9.65
N GLY A 243 -22.52 -6.32 -9.12
CA GLY A 243 -23.20 -7.38 -9.89
C GLY A 243 -22.25 -8.35 -10.57
N LEU A 244 -20.98 -8.40 -10.15
CA LEU A 244 -20.04 -9.42 -10.60
C LEU A 244 -20.44 -10.75 -9.96
N PRO A 245 -20.77 -11.80 -10.74
CA PRO A 245 -21.15 -13.07 -10.15
C PRO A 245 -19.94 -13.74 -9.49
N PRO A 246 -20.13 -14.54 -8.43
CA PRO A 246 -19.05 -15.27 -7.76
C PRO A 246 -18.17 -16.04 -8.74
N TYR A 247 -16.87 -16.12 -8.44
CA TYR A 247 -15.94 -16.84 -9.29
C TYR A 247 -16.19 -18.36 -9.17
N PRO A 248 -16.20 -19.14 -10.27
CA PRO A 248 -16.46 -20.57 -10.18
C PRO A 248 -15.51 -21.28 -9.20
N GLY A 249 -16.08 -21.92 -8.18
CA GLY A 249 -15.33 -22.63 -7.14
C GLY A 249 -14.90 -21.77 -5.94
N ILE A 250 -15.13 -20.46 -5.98
CA ILE A 250 -14.82 -19.51 -4.89
C ILE A 250 -16.07 -18.66 -4.61
N ASP A 251 -16.77 -18.95 -3.52
CA ASP A 251 -17.91 -18.15 -3.06
C ASP A 251 -17.43 -17.07 -2.08
N ASP A 252 -16.71 -16.09 -2.60
CA ASP A 252 -16.21 -14.94 -1.84
C ASP A 252 -17.38 -14.00 -1.50
N LEU A 253 -17.78 -13.98 -0.23
CA LEU A 253 -18.91 -13.16 0.24
C LEU A 253 -18.51 -11.69 0.47
N GLY A 254 -17.23 -11.34 0.34
CA GLY A 254 -16.69 -9.99 0.53
C GLY A 254 -16.95 -9.46 1.94
N ARG A 255 -17.51 -8.25 2.02
CA ARG A 255 -17.80 -7.53 3.27
C ARG A 255 -18.66 -8.32 4.26
N ALA A 256 -19.46 -9.28 3.80
CA ALA A 256 -20.24 -10.14 4.70
C ALA A 256 -19.37 -11.02 5.60
N GLU A 257 -18.16 -11.38 5.18
CA GLU A 257 -17.20 -12.14 6.00
C GLU A 257 -16.73 -11.35 7.22
N VAL A 258 -16.63 -10.02 7.07
CA VAL A 258 -16.23 -9.09 8.14
C VAL A 258 -17.42 -8.65 8.99
N SER A 259 -18.54 -8.33 8.35
CA SER A 259 -19.73 -7.76 9.03
C SER A 259 -20.68 -8.79 9.63
N GLY A 260 -20.66 -10.04 9.14
CA GLY A 260 -21.63 -11.09 9.48
C GLY A 260 -23.05 -10.83 8.94
N SER A 261 -23.24 -9.82 8.09
CA SER A 261 -24.55 -9.40 7.59
C SER A 261 -24.82 -9.91 6.17
N ALA A 262 -25.92 -10.63 5.97
CA ALA A 262 -26.35 -11.05 4.63
C ALA A 262 -26.67 -9.87 3.69
N ALA A 263 -26.95 -8.68 4.24
CA ALA A 263 -27.14 -7.46 3.46
C ALA A 263 -25.84 -6.97 2.80
N ASP A 264 -24.69 -7.47 3.24
CA ASP A 264 -23.36 -7.14 2.73
C ASP A 264 -22.75 -8.23 1.83
N ASN A 265 -23.52 -9.29 1.53
CA ASN A 265 -23.08 -10.34 0.63
C ASN A 265 -22.62 -9.76 -0.71
N TYR A 266 -21.43 -10.16 -1.15
CA TYR A 266 -20.80 -9.78 -2.42
C TYR A 266 -20.52 -8.29 -2.55
N LYS A 267 -20.51 -7.54 -1.44
CA LYS A 267 -20.03 -6.16 -1.45
C LYS A 267 -18.52 -6.14 -1.25
N PHE A 268 -17.85 -5.34 -2.05
CA PHE A 268 -16.42 -5.08 -1.93
C PHE A 268 -16.18 -3.59 -1.85
N LYS A 269 -15.07 -3.20 -1.23
CA LYS A 269 -14.64 -1.81 -1.15
C LYS A 269 -14.50 -1.26 -2.57
N VAL A 270 -15.03 -0.06 -2.81
CA VAL A 270 -14.81 0.67 -4.07
C VAL A 270 -13.31 1.01 -4.16
N PRO A 271 -12.55 0.41 -5.10
CA PRO A 271 -11.12 0.67 -5.18
C PRO A 271 -10.85 2.07 -5.72
N SER A 272 -9.70 2.65 -5.35
CA SER A 272 -9.18 3.84 -6.03
C SER A 272 -8.87 3.51 -7.49
N LEU A 273 -9.14 4.44 -8.41
CA LEU A 273 -8.76 4.33 -9.82
C LEU A 273 -7.41 5.00 -10.14
N ARG A 274 -6.69 5.52 -9.14
CA ARG A 274 -5.33 6.00 -9.36
C ARG A 274 -4.47 4.85 -9.87
N ASN A 275 -3.63 5.11 -10.87
CA ASN A 275 -2.79 4.10 -11.54
C ASN A 275 -3.55 2.90 -12.14
N VAL A 276 -4.87 2.98 -12.36
CA VAL A 276 -5.65 1.82 -12.82
C VAL A 276 -5.19 1.27 -14.18
N ALA A 277 -4.57 2.10 -15.02
CA ALA A 277 -4.06 1.65 -16.32
C ALA A 277 -2.90 0.64 -16.23
N VAL A 278 -2.21 0.54 -15.09
CA VAL A 278 -1.02 -0.32 -14.92
C VAL A 278 -1.22 -1.48 -13.92
N THR A 279 -2.45 -1.66 -13.43
CA THR A 279 -2.77 -2.59 -12.32
C THR A 279 -3.57 -3.81 -12.78
N ALA A 280 -3.51 -4.15 -14.07
CA ALA A 280 -4.16 -5.35 -14.56
C ALA A 280 -3.56 -6.62 -13.91
N PRO A 281 -4.37 -7.68 -13.68
CA PRO A 281 -5.78 -7.78 -14.04
C PRO A 281 -6.75 -7.15 -13.01
N TYR A 282 -8.03 -7.04 -13.34
CA TYR A 282 -9.01 -6.22 -12.61
C TYR A 282 -10.08 -7.03 -11.87
N MET A 283 -10.75 -6.35 -10.93
CA MET A 283 -11.71 -6.85 -9.92
C MET A 283 -11.02 -7.57 -8.76
N HIS A 284 -11.77 -7.83 -7.69
CA HIS A 284 -11.26 -8.58 -6.53
C HIS A 284 -10.78 -9.98 -6.90
N ASP A 285 -11.27 -10.56 -8.00
CA ASP A 285 -10.91 -11.89 -8.47
C ASP A 285 -10.02 -11.90 -9.73
N GLY A 286 -9.54 -10.73 -10.18
CA GLY A 286 -8.59 -10.62 -11.29
C GLY A 286 -9.10 -11.18 -12.64
N ARG A 287 -10.40 -11.40 -12.85
CA ARG A 287 -10.88 -12.11 -14.05
C ARG A 287 -10.80 -11.30 -15.35
N PHE A 288 -10.55 -10.00 -15.28
CA PHE A 288 -10.50 -9.12 -16.46
C PHE A 288 -9.09 -8.62 -16.75
N GLY A 289 -8.54 -8.98 -17.91
CA GLY A 289 -7.19 -8.55 -18.32
C GLY A 289 -7.08 -7.16 -18.95
N SER A 290 -8.18 -6.40 -19.09
CA SER A 290 -8.14 -5.05 -19.68
C SER A 290 -9.24 -4.14 -19.13
N LEU A 291 -8.99 -2.82 -19.12
CA LEU A 291 -10.02 -1.81 -18.81
C LEU A 291 -11.22 -1.92 -19.77
N GLN A 292 -10.97 -2.31 -21.02
CA GLN A 292 -12.02 -2.55 -22.00
C GLN A 292 -12.96 -3.68 -21.55
N SER A 293 -12.43 -4.77 -20.99
CA SER A 293 -13.23 -5.86 -20.43
C SER A 293 -14.03 -5.40 -19.20
N VAL A 294 -13.45 -4.54 -18.35
CA VAL A 294 -14.15 -3.94 -17.20
C VAL A 294 -15.33 -3.08 -17.66
N LEU A 295 -15.13 -2.20 -18.65
CA LEU A 295 -16.21 -1.36 -19.18
C LEU A 295 -17.29 -2.19 -19.90
N ASN A 296 -16.91 -3.27 -20.60
CA ASN A 296 -17.85 -4.21 -21.18
C ASN A 296 -18.71 -4.90 -20.10
N PHE A 297 -18.08 -5.30 -18.99
CA PHE A 297 -18.81 -5.86 -17.85
C PHE A 297 -19.81 -4.86 -17.27
N TYR A 298 -19.40 -3.62 -16.99
CA TYR A 298 -20.34 -2.61 -16.51
C TYR A 298 -21.44 -2.29 -17.53
N ASN A 299 -21.17 -2.38 -18.83
CA ASN A 299 -22.17 -2.10 -19.87
C ASN A 299 -23.23 -3.19 -20.01
N SER A 300 -22.88 -4.47 -19.88
CA SER A 300 -23.82 -5.57 -20.17
C SER A 300 -23.64 -6.85 -19.36
N GLY A 301 -22.60 -6.95 -18.54
CA GLY A 301 -22.26 -8.15 -17.77
C GLY A 301 -22.81 -8.19 -16.33
N VAL A 302 -23.23 -7.05 -15.79
CA VAL A 302 -23.82 -6.89 -14.45
C VAL A 302 -25.01 -7.83 -14.28
N GLN A 303 -24.98 -8.66 -13.24
CA GLN A 303 -26.04 -9.59 -12.87
C GLN A 303 -26.90 -9.04 -11.73
N ASP A 304 -28.20 -9.30 -11.80
CA ASP A 304 -29.10 -8.95 -10.71
C ASP A 304 -28.87 -9.86 -9.50
N SER A 305 -28.96 -9.28 -8.30
CA SER A 305 -28.91 -9.99 -7.04
C SER A 305 -29.62 -9.18 -5.96
N GLN A 306 -29.82 -9.79 -4.79
CA GLN A 306 -30.50 -9.16 -3.66
C GLN A 306 -29.73 -7.92 -3.15
N THR A 307 -28.40 -7.95 -3.19
CA THR A 307 -27.53 -6.89 -2.65
C THR A 307 -26.93 -5.98 -3.74
N LEU A 308 -27.24 -6.21 -5.02
CA LEU A 308 -26.78 -5.38 -6.13
C LEU A 308 -27.06 -3.89 -5.85
N ASP A 309 -26.05 -3.05 -6.00
CA ASP A 309 -26.18 -1.61 -5.81
C ASP A 309 -27.32 -1.06 -6.70
N PRO A 310 -28.33 -0.38 -6.12
CA PRO A 310 -29.46 0.16 -6.87
C PRO A 310 -29.07 1.11 -8.01
N ILE A 311 -27.90 1.76 -7.95
CA ILE A 311 -27.42 2.64 -9.02
C ILE A 311 -27.19 1.89 -10.33
N LEU A 312 -26.95 0.57 -10.27
CA LEU A 312 -26.79 -0.30 -11.42
C LEU A 312 -28.12 -0.89 -11.92
N LYS A 313 -29.25 -0.46 -11.35
CA LYS A 313 -30.62 -0.87 -11.75
C LYS A 313 -31.40 0.34 -12.24
N GLN A 314 -31.04 0.89 -13.39
CA GLN A 314 -31.68 2.11 -13.92
C GLN A 314 -32.44 1.85 -15.21
N ASN A 315 -33.62 2.46 -15.36
CA ASN A 315 -34.40 2.44 -16.60
C ASN A 315 -34.68 1.01 -17.13
N ASN A 316 -35.00 0.07 -16.25
CA ASN A 316 -35.19 -1.36 -16.57
C ASN A 316 -33.98 -2.02 -17.24
N ARG A 317 -32.78 -1.51 -17.00
CA ARG A 317 -31.52 -2.05 -17.49
C ARG A 317 -30.54 -2.22 -16.32
N LEU A 318 -29.77 -3.32 -16.38
CA LEU A 318 -28.64 -3.54 -15.50
C LEU A 318 -27.37 -2.90 -16.07
N GLY A 319 -26.58 -2.30 -15.19
CA GLY A 319 -25.28 -1.72 -15.52
C GLY A 319 -25.34 -0.28 -16.04
N ILE A 320 -24.24 0.16 -16.65
CA ILE A 320 -23.98 1.54 -17.07
C ILE A 320 -23.96 1.58 -18.60
N ALA A 321 -24.89 2.31 -19.22
CA ALA A 321 -24.95 2.45 -20.66
C ALA A 321 -23.72 3.18 -21.23
N LEU A 322 -22.95 2.47 -22.06
CA LEU A 322 -21.73 2.96 -22.70
C LEU A 322 -21.67 2.51 -24.17
N SER A 323 -21.49 3.47 -25.08
CA SER A 323 -21.11 3.23 -26.48
C SER A 323 -19.60 2.99 -26.60
N ALA A 324 -19.15 2.43 -27.74
CA ALA A 324 -17.72 2.20 -27.98
C ALA A 324 -16.89 3.49 -27.86
N ALA A 325 -17.37 4.60 -28.42
CA ALA A 325 -16.69 5.89 -28.34
C ALA A 325 -16.63 6.43 -26.89
N GLU A 326 -17.68 6.23 -26.09
CA GLU A 326 -17.65 6.59 -24.66
C GLU A 326 -16.63 5.74 -23.89
N GLN A 327 -16.52 4.45 -24.20
CA GLN A 327 -15.55 3.56 -23.56
C GLN A 327 -14.11 3.96 -23.91
N GLU A 328 -13.83 4.28 -25.17
CA GLU A 328 -12.52 4.78 -25.60
C GLU A 328 -12.15 6.09 -24.89
N ALA A 329 -13.10 7.02 -24.80
CA ALA A 329 -12.90 8.29 -24.08
C ALA A 329 -12.65 8.07 -22.59
N LEU A 330 -13.41 7.19 -21.93
CA LEU A 330 -13.19 6.82 -20.53
C LEU A 330 -11.81 6.20 -20.33
N ILE A 331 -11.37 5.28 -21.19
CA ILE A 331 -10.02 4.70 -21.11
C ILE A 331 -8.94 5.77 -21.28
N ALA A 332 -9.12 6.69 -22.24
CA ALA A 332 -8.20 7.82 -22.42
C ALA A 332 -8.08 8.66 -21.14
N PHE A 333 -9.20 8.94 -20.46
CA PHE A 333 -9.20 9.61 -19.17
C PHE A 333 -8.53 8.77 -18.06
N LEU A 334 -8.85 7.48 -17.93
CA LEU A 334 -8.26 6.61 -16.89
C LEU A 334 -6.74 6.50 -17.02
N ASN A 335 -6.20 6.56 -18.25
CA ASN A 335 -4.75 6.61 -18.48
C ASN A 335 -4.11 7.89 -17.94
N THR A 336 -4.87 8.99 -17.79
CA THR A 336 -4.35 10.23 -17.18
C THR A 336 -4.12 10.11 -15.67
N LEU A 337 -4.64 9.05 -15.04
CA LEU A 337 -4.54 8.79 -13.60
C LEU A 337 -3.26 8.03 -13.23
N THR A 338 -2.43 7.67 -14.21
CA THR A 338 -1.13 7.04 -13.98
C THR A 338 -0.10 8.09 -13.58
N ASP A 339 0.52 7.87 -12.43
CA ASP A 339 1.58 8.71 -11.88
C ASP A 339 2.94 8.05 -12.11
N GLU A 340 3.57 8.40 -13.23
CA GLU A 340 4.90 7.89 -13.60
C GLU A 340 5.99 8.26 -12.59
N GLU A 341 5.81 9.33 -11.79
CA GLU A 341 6.78 9.67 -10.75
C GLU A 341 6.68 8.68 -9.60
N TYR A 342 5.47 8.38 -9.13
CA TYR A 342 5.23 7.37 -8.10
C TYR A 342 5.75 5.98 -8.49
N LEU A 343 5.47 5.55 -9.73
CA LEU A 343 5.91 4.25 -10.25
C LEU A 343 7.44 4.10 -10.34
N ASN A 344 8.17 5.22 -10.37
CA ASN A 344 9.63 5.24 -10.52
C ASN A 344 10.34 5.92 -9.33
N ASP A 345 9.63 6.19 -8.23
CA ASP A 345 10.18 6.88 -7.07
C ASP A 345 11.18 5.98 -6.33
N LYS A 346 12.46 6.36 -6.38
CA LYS A 346 13.56 5.62 -5.75
C LYS A 346 13.42 5.50 -4.24
N ARG A 347 12.65 6.38 -3.60
CA ARG A 347 12.37 6.27 -2.16
C ARG A 347 11.65 4.96 -1.86
N PHE A 348 10.79 4.48 -2.76
CA PHE A 348 10.03 3.24 -2.55
C PHE A 348 10.67 2.00 -3.17
N ALA A 349 11.65 2.14 -4.07
CA ALA A 349 12.28 1.01 -4.74
C ALA A 349 13.12 0.13 -3.79
N GLU A 350 13.13 -1.19 -4.01
CA GLU A 350 13.95 -2.14 -3.25
C GLU A 350 15.46 -1.81 -3.30
N TYR A 351 15.94 -1.26 -4.44
CA TYR A 351 17.35 -0.95 -4.71
C TYR A 351 17.58 0.45 -5.29
#